data_AF-A0AA43KM35-F1
#
_entry.id   AF-A0AA43KM35-F1
#
_cell.length_a   1.000
_cell.length_b   1.000
_cell.length_c   1.000
_cell.angle_alpha   90.00
_cell.angle_beta   90.00
_cell.angle_gamma   90.00
#
_symmetry.space_group_name_H-M   'P 1'
#
loop_
_entity.id
_entity.type
_entity.pdbx_description
1 polymer ?
#
loop_
_entity_poly.entity_id
_entity_poly.type
_entity_poly.pdbx_seq_one_letter_code
_entity_poly.pdbx_strand_id
1 'polypeptide(L)'
;MKEEQPYSNILSSWQGAWISVNGNPDVYILRAYDGNYYLLAYSYDKESERGSFSLYDIDSDESGCFANIGMKPCEMTSEEHPYGLYITGWGSYMKD
;
A
#
# COMPACT_ATOMS: atom_id res chain seq x y z
N MET A 1 8.99 11.95 24.50
CA MET A 1 7.71 11.31 24.14
C MET A 1 7.54 11.58 22.65
N LYS A 2 7.70 10.59 21.78
CA LYS A 2 7.50 10.81 20.34
C LYS A 2 5.99 10.92 20.13
N GLU A 3 5.51 12.07 19.67
CA GLU A 3 4.13 12.20 19.21
C GLU A 3 3.91 11.14 18.13
N GLU A 4 3.01 10.20 18.40
CA GLU A 4 2.56 9.26 17.37
C GLU A 4 1.86 10.10 16.32
N GLN A 5 2.45 10.18 15.13
CA GLN A 5 1.87 10.94 14.05
C GLN A 5 0.48 10.36 13.73
N PRO A 6 -0.53 11.21 13.49
CA PRO A 6 -1.92 10.78 13.31
C PRO A 6 -2.09 9.68 12.24
N TYR A 7 -1.18 9.64 11.26
CA TYR A 7 -1.15 8.66 10.18
C TYR A 7 -0.58 7.29 10.56
N SER A 8 0.16 7.16 11.67
CA SER A 8 0.56 5.86 12.22
C SER A 8 -0.66 5.03 12.62
N ASN A 9 -1.76 5.67 13.01
CA ASN A 9 -3.03 5.01 13.35
C ASN A 9 -3.86 4.64 12.12
N ILE A 10 -3.63 5.30 10.97
CA ILE A 10 -4.28 4.95 9.71
C ILE A 10 -3.53 3.78 9.07
N LEU A 11 -2.20 3.83 9.01
CA LEU A 11 -1.41 2.72 8.45
C LEU A 11 -1.55 1.43 9.24
N SER A 12 -1.82 1.52 10.55
CA SER A 12 -2.12 0.35 11.37
C SER A 12 -3.45 -0.32 10.99
N SER A 13 -4.47 0.46 10.63
CA SER A 13 -5.76 -0.09 10.18
C SER A 13 -5.70 -0.65 8.76
N TRP A 14 -4.70 -0.27 7.98
CA TRP A 14 -4.46 -0.81 6.64
C TRP A 14 -3.54 -2.03 6.61
N GLN A 15 -2.98 -2.47 7.75
CA GLN A 15 -2.13 -3.66 7.76
C GLN A 15 -2.88 -4.90 7.29
N GLY A 16 -2.25 -5.70 6.44
CA GLY A 16 -2.85 -6.92 5.93
C GLY A 16 -2.78 -7.03 4.41
N ALA A 17 -3.47 -8.06 3.89
CA ALA A 17 -3.56 -8.33 2.48
C ALA A 17 -4.67 -7.48 1.86
N TRP A 18 -4.40 -7.00 0.66
CA TRP A 18 -5.29 -6.22 -0.16
C TRP A 18 -5.26 -6.81 -1.55
N ILE A 19 -6.41 -7.30 -2.01
CA ILE A 19 -6.55 -7.99 -3.30
C ILE A 19 -6.99 -6.98 -4.34
N SER A 20 -6.32 -6.98 -5.50
CA SER A 20 -6.70 -6.08 -6.58
C SER A 20 -7.97 -6.53 -7.27
N VAL A 21 -8.92 -5.61 -7.42
CA VAL A 21 -10.13 -5.84 -8.22
C VAL A 21 -9.82 -6.07 -9.70
N ASN A 22 -8.72 -5.53 -10.23
CA ASN A 22 -8.30 -5.75 -11.63
C ASN A 22 -7.32 -6.92 -11.79
N GLY A 23 -6.92 -7.56 -10.70
CA GLY A 23 -6.11 -8.77 -10.68
C GLY A 23 -4.61 -8.57 -10.88
N ASN A 24 -4.08 -7.33 -10.87
CA ASN A 24 -2.63 -7.10 -10.82
C ASN A 24 -2.27 -5.63 -10.47
N PRO A 25 -1.49 -5.34 -9.40
CA PRO A 25 -0.90 -6.25 -8.40
C PRO A 25 -1.75 -6.41 -7.14
N ASP A 26 -1.65 -7.56 -6.47
CA ASP A 26 -2.09 -7.71 -5.08
C ASP A 26 -1.06 -7.07 -4.14
N VAL A 27 -1.48 -6.50 -3.01
CA VAL A 27 -0.57 -5.79 -2.11
C VAL A 27 -0.73 -6.22 -0.66
N TYR A 28 0.33 -6.03 0.11
CA TYR A 28 0.35 -6.28 1.54
C TYR A 28 0.99 -5.09 2.25
N ILE A 29 0.29 -4.51 3.21
CA ILE A 29 0.85 -3.44 4.06
C ILE A 29 1.35 -4.09 5.33
N LEU A 30 2.64 -3.93 5.60
CA LEU A 30 3.31 -4.53 6.75
C LEU A 30 4.09 -3.49 7.53
N ARG A 31 4.15 -3.68 8.86
CA ARG A 31 5.02 -2.91 9.74
C ARG A 31 6.26 -3.73 10.05
N ALA A 32 7.43 -3.22 9.70
CA ALA A 32 8.71 -3.90 9.95
C ALA A 32 9.20 -3.64 11.38
N TYR A 33 10.28 -4.34 11.77
CA TYR A 33 10.86 -4.25 13.12
C TYR A 33 11.47 -2.88 13.46
N ASP A 34 11.85 -2.10 12.45
CA ASP A 34 12.31 -0.72 12.61
C ASP A 34 11.16 0.25 12.94
N GLY A 35 9.91 -0.25 12.89
CA GLY A 35 8.69 0.50 13.16
C GLY A 35 8.09 1.17 11.93
N ASN A 36 8.76 1.10 10.78
CA ASN A 36 8.31 1.69 9.52
C ASN A 36 7.30 0.78 8.81
N TYR A 37 6.49 1.39 7.95
CA TYR A 37 5.50 0.70 7.13
C TYR A 37 6.02 0.52 5.71
N TYR A 38 5.68 -0.62 5.12
CA TYR A 38 6.08 -0.99 3.78
C TYR A 38 4.88 -1.55 3.00
N LEU A 39 4.90 -1.31 1.70
CA LEU A 39 3.98 -1.92 0.74
C LEU A 39 4.72 -3.01 -0.02
N LEU A 40 4.31 -4.26 0.17
CA LEU A 40 4.76 -5.39 -0.64
C LEU A 40 3.74 -5.68 -1.72
N ALA A 41 4.10 -5.50 -2.98
CA ALA A 41 3.26 -5.82 -4.12
C ALA A 41 3.66 -7.15 -4.75
N TYR A 42 2.68 -7.97 -5.08
CA TYR A 42 2.82 -9.17 -5.90
C TYR A 42 2.15 -8.95 -7.24
N SER A 43 2.92 -9.13 -8.31
CA SER A 43 2.41 -9.11 -9.68
C SER A 43 2.61 -10.46 -10.34
N TYR A 44 1.60 -10.93 -11.07
CA TYR A 44 1.68 -12.13 -11.88
C TYR A 44 1.58 -11.77 -13.36
N ASP A 45 2.66 -12.01 -14.09
CA ASP A 45 2.67 -11.88 -15.54
C ASP A 45 2.16 -13.18 -16.18
N LYS A 46 1.01 -13.09 -16.84
CA LYS A 46 0.37 -14.23 -17.51
C LYS A 46 1.12 -14.68 -18.76
N GLU A 47 1.86 -13.80 -19.43
CA GLU A 47 2.58 -14.16 -20.66
C GLU A 47 3.82 -14.99 -20.35
N SER A 48 4.52 -14.64 -19.27
CA SER A 48 5.72 -15.36 -18.84
C SER A 48 5.46 -16.43 -17.77
N GLU A 49 4.22 -16.52 -17.26
CA GLU A 49 3.79 -17.38 -16.15
C GLU A 49 4.67 -17.21 -14.89
N ARG A 50 5.08 -15.96 -14.63
CA ARG A 50 5.98 -15.62 -13.52
C ARG A 50 5.36 -14.63 -12.57
N GLY A 51 5.50 -14.92 -11.29
CA GLY A 51 5.24 -13.97 -10.20
C GLY A 51 6.49 -13.16 -9.88
N SER A 52 6.30 -11.90 -9.48
CA SER A 52 7.36 -11.06 -8.93
C SER A 52 6.87 -10.28 -7.73
N PHE A 53 7.79 -10.02 -6.80
CA PHE A 53 7.55 -9.19 -5.62
C PHE A 53 8.33 -7.89 -5.74
N SER A 54 7.68 -6.80 -5.37
CA SER A 54 8.30 -5.47 -5.24
C SER A 54 7.95 -4.91 -3.87
N LEU A 55 8.96 -4.39 -3.16
CA LEU A 55 8.79 -3.74 -1.86
C LEU A 55 8.97 -2.24 -2.04
N TYR A 56 8.07 -1.46 -1.45
CA TYR A 56 8.10 0.00 -1.48
C TYR A 56 8.02 0.56 -0.07
N ASP A 57 8.79 1.61 0.20
CA ASP A 57 8.67 2.41 1.41
C ASP A 57 7.32 3.13 1.41
N ILE A 58 6.69 3.22 2.59
CA ILE A 58 5.55 4.09 2.83
C ILE A 58 6.01 5.27 3.67
N ASP A 59 5.90 6.46 3.10
CA ASP A 59 6.06 7.71 3.83
C ASP A 59 4.69 8.22 4.29
N SER A 60 4.67 8.87 5.45
CA SER A 60 3.49 9.56 5.95
C SER A 60 3.86 10.93 6.49
N ASP A 61 3.15 11.96 6.06
CA ASP A 61 3.32 13.33 6.53
C ASP A 61 1.95 14.01 6.75
N GLU A 62 1.94 15.32 6.98
CA GLU A 62 0.71 16.10 7.20
C GLU A 62 -0.26 16.09 6.00
N SER A 63 0.21 15.71 4.82
CA SER A 63 -0.57 15.66 3.58
C SER A 63 -1.18 14.29 3.29
N GLY A 64 -0.71 13.22 3.92
CA GLY A 64 -1.26 11.88 3.73
C GLY A 64 -0.24 10.75 3.85
N CYS A 65 -0.57 9.59 3.28
CA CYS A 65 0.29 8.42 3.18
C CYS A 65 0.66 8.16 1.72
N PHE A 66 1.92 7.85 1.44
CA PHE A 66 2.45 7.72 0.08
C PHE A 66 3.35 6.49 -0.05
N ALA A 67 3.07 5.65 -1.04
CA ALA A 67 3.99 4.59 -1.45
C ALA A 67 5.00 5.13 -2.46
N ASN A 68 6.30 4.95 -2.19
CA ASN A 68 7.37 5.42 -3.09
C ASN A 68 7.65 4.39 -4.18
N ILE A 69 6.95 4.49 -5.31
CA ILE A 69 7.10 3.57 -6.42
C ILE A 69 8.16 4.12 -7.38
N GLY A 70 9.39 3.62 -7.24
CA GLY A 70 10.54 4.14 -7.96
C GLY A 70 10.93 5.52 -7.45
N MET A 71 10.80 6.55 -8.30
CA MET A 71 11.04 7.96 -7.91
C MET A 71 9.74 8.78 -7.77
N LYS A 72 8.58 8.12 -7.77
CA LYS A 72 7.27 8.80 -7.74
C LYS A 72 6.54 8.45 -6.45
N PRO A 73 6.14 9.46 -5.64
CA PRO A 73 5.23 9.25 -4.53
C PRO A 73 3.81 8.99 -5.07
N CYS A 74 3.21 7.89 -4.64
CA CYS A 74 1.86 7.48 -5.00
C CYS A 74 0.97 7.57 -3.76
N GLU A 75 0.02 8.50 -3.78
CA GLU A 75 -0.93 8.71 -2.68
C GLU A 75 -1.78 7.46 -2.42
N MET A 76 -1.97 7.16 -1.14
CA MET A 76 -2.76 6.05 -0.62
C MET A 76 -3.94 6.59 0.18
N THR A 77 -5.15 6.18 -0.20
CA THR A 77 -6.39 6.67 0.42
C THR A 77 -7.34 5.51 0.66
N SER A 78 -7.85 5.37 1.88
CA SER A 78 -8.95 4.46 2.16
C SER A 78 -10.29 5.10 1.80
N GLU A 79 -11.16 4.32 1.18
CA GLU A 79 -12.51 4.71 0.87
C GLU A 79 -13.50 4.02 1.79
N GLU A 80 -14.46 4.78 2.32
CA GLU A 80 -15.49 4.24 3.20
C GLU A 80 -16.43 3.25 2.47
N HIS A 81 -16.63 3.42 1.16
CA HIS A 81 -17.43 2.54 0.31
C HIS A 81 -16.77 2.47 -1.07
N PRO A 82 -16.31 1.30 -1.54
CA PRO A 82 -16.65 -0.06 -1.12
C PRO A 82 -15.71 -0.71 -0.08
N TYR A 83 -15.32 0.01 0.98
CA TYR A 83 -14.30 -0.42 1.97
C TYR A 83 -13.01 -0.85 1.28
N GLY A 84 -12.43 0.08 0.51
CA GLY A 84 -11.28 -0.20 -0.34
C GLY A 84 -10.08 0.68 -0.05
N LEU A 85 -8.91 0.22 -0.49
CA LEU A 85 -7.69 1.02 -0.53
C LEU A 85 -7.40 1.43 -1.97
N TYR A 86 -7.29 2.73 -2.22
CA TYR A 86 -6.91 3.29 -3.51
C TYR A 86 -5.46 3.76 -3.51
N ILE A 87 -4.72 3.43 -4.57
CA ILE A 87 -3.32 3.85 -4.76
C ILE A 87 -3.18 4.56 -6.11
N THR A 88 -2.83 5.85 -6.06
CA THR A 88 -2.68 6.68 -7.26
C THR A 88 -1.60 6.12 -8.20
N GLY A 89 -1.90 6.07 -9.50
CA GLY A 89 -0.99 5.53 -10.51
C GLY A 89 -1.10 4.02 -10.72
N TRP A 90 -1.70 3.28 -9.78
CA TRP A 90 -2.11 1.88 -9.97
C TRP A 90 -3.61 1.74 -10.22
N GLY A 91 -4.39 2.78 -9.90
CA GLY A 91 -5.81 2.86 -10.26
C GLY A 91 -6.67 1.73 -9.67
N SER A 92 -6.21 1.12 -8.59
CA SER A 92 -6.78 -0.12 -8.07
C SER A 92 -7.56 0.18 -6.79
N TYR A 93 -8.85 -0.18 -6.78
CA TYR A 93 -9.66 -0.34 -5.59
C TYR A 93 -9.33 -1.72 -5.03
N MET A 94 -8.58 -1.79 -3.93
CA MET A 94 -8.21 -3.05 -3.31
C MET A 94 -9.23 -3.45 -2.25
N LYS A 95 -9.47 -4.74 -2.04
CA LYS A 95 -10.39 -5.25 -1.00
C LYS A 95 -9.64 -6.14 0.00
N ASP A 96 -10.05 -6.06 1.26
CA ASP A 96 -9.60 -6.94 2.36
C ASP A 96 -10.15 -8.37 2.23
#